data_AF-A1SNB8-F1
#
_entry.id   AF-A1SNB8-F1
#
_cell.length_a   1.000
_cell.length_b   1.000
_cell.length_c   1.000
_cell.angle_alpha   90.00
_cell.angle_beta   90.00
_cell.angle_gamma   90.00
#
_symmetry.space_group_name_H-M   'P 1'
#
loop_
_entity.id
_entity.type
_entity.pdbx_description
1 polymer ?
#
loop_
_entity_poly.entity_id
_entity_poly.type
_entity_poly.pdbx_seq_one_letter_code
_entity_poly.pdbx_strand_id
1 'polypeptide(L)'
;MEGCDVGAGEEPERRLDRVVLGSGEAPEDRLAATAAGLAVGGLRITVTGTDDTVLEKTRDRLGVVLTPRDPAAQVADPALRWLPLPVRGDLPLTTEELQRLVRLFARTTPEHERRRRQAFPPVEAVPTDEEVRVLADRVTRGDLAARQLDPSLREVLERADASEVLATIREVKARLGEVLRHRRAWVVRVVDVALGDPGAETWQRLSAHADGIEHLLRSLAELGDAVVEGVEPSEEAAQAFGALQDELAAGQPARRWFRGRTQRTAARLLESARVDGEPVTDVAGASTVRRFLEVAAESADLGQQLGSLGVPVPPDTPRDGMVAGYAEVLEALRAISRLVDVSRRLVQVLGPGPVEELPVASLEDAERVGWAGDALAAVREGELARRELETAANTLEQAAVRVAAAERLDQPAPEVAELVLCLRAAADQAYADWHVKMAAARRARRLAVLREELTSRLAEGAPGLPALLEADATEASWAPRIARWDAAWAAARELSEAMAGPAVRVVAMPELIAQSAAGGRLDVLVVHDPTAEHAEDQRLLDLAPRTVVVTRPAGPREVVLELASTGPVSGAEVRAATGLSPARSRTLLQQLVDAGELVRTGATSATRWHRADPVGDHR
;
A
#
# COMPACT_ATOMS: atom_id res chain seq x y z
N MET A 1 -35.98 -26.69 14.97
CA MET A 1 -36.28 -25.72 16.04
C MET A 1 -35.24 -24.64 15.96
N GLU A 2 -35.56 -23.56 15.25
CA GLU A 2 -35.10 -22.19 15.50
C GLU A 2 -36.04 -21.31 14.66
N GLY A 3 -36.71 -20.38 15.35
CA GLY A 3 -37.96 -19.79 14.92
C GLY A 3 -37.81 -18.69 13.88
N CYS A 4 -38.68 -18.72 12.88
CA CYS A 4 -39.03 -17.55 12.09
C CYS A 4 -39.85 -16.60 12.98
N ASP A 5 -39.22 -15.52 13.41
CA ASP A 5 -39.89 -14.38 14.01
C ASP A 5 -40.50 -13.54 12.87
N VAL A 6 -41.78 -13.79 12.57
CA VAL A 6 -42.56 -12.95 11.66
C VAL A 6 -43.00 -11.73 12.48
N GLY A 7 -42.24 -10.64 12.34
CA GLY A 7 -42.59 -9.36 12.95
C GLY A 7 -44.00 -8.95 12.51
N ALA A 8 -44.90 -8.83 13.49
CA ALA A 8 -46.15 -8.12 13.32
C ALA A 8 -45.81 -6.70 12.86
N GLY A 9 -46.14 -6.37 11.61
CA GLY A 9 -46.09 -4.99 11.15
C GLY A 9 -47.08 -4.18 11.98
N GLU A 10 -46.59 -3.48 12.99
CA GLU A 10 -47.29 -2.33 13.54
C GLU A 10 -47.53 -1.38 12.37
N GLU A 11 -48.78 -1.30 11.91
CA GLU A 11 -49.17 -0.18 11.05
C GLU A 11 -48.75 1.09 11.80
N PRO A 12 -47.99 2.00 11.17
CA PRO A 12 -47.55 3.21 11.85
C PRO A 12 -48.79 3.93 12.33
N GLU A 13 -48.97 4.04 13.66
CA GLU A 13 -50.01 4.87 14.25
C GLU A 13 -49.95 6.22 13.55
N ARG A 14 -50.96 6.51 12.74
CA ARG A 14 -51.02 7.76 11.99
C ARG A 14 -51.24 8.88 13.00
N ARG A 15 -50.14 9.45 13.47
CA ARG A 15 -50.16 10.59 14.36
C ARG A 15 -50.85 11.75 13.64
N LEU A 16 -51.99 12.17 14.18
CA LEU A 16 -52.72 13.33 13.68
C LEU A 16 -51.89 14.58 14.02
N ASP A 17 -51.25 15.19 13.05
CA ASP A 17 -50.40 16.37 13.30
C ASP A 17 -51.16 17.69 13.10
N ARG A 18 -52.28 17.67 12.36
CA ARG A 18 -53.05 18.88 12.02
C ARG A 18 -54.57 18.68 11.96
N VAL A 19 -55.30 19.51 12.70
CA VAL A 19 -56.77 19.53 12.77
C VAL A 19 -57.30 20.87 12.27
N VAL A 20 -58.39 20.88 11.53
CA VAL A 20 -59.11 22.11 11.17
C VAL A 20 -60.47 22.14 11.85
N LEU A 21 -60.76 23.20 12.60
CA LEU A 21 -62.05 23.41 13.27
C LEU A 21 -62.89 24.39 12.46
N GLY A 22 -63.96 23.92 11.83
CA GLY A 22 -64.93 24.79 11.15
C GLY A 22 -65.84 25.51 12.16
N SER A 23 -66.08 26.82 11.96
CA SER A 23 -66.85 27.65 12.87
C SER A 23 -68.34 27.30 12.84
N GLY A 24 -68.85 26.83 11.70
CA GLY A 24 -70.28 26.47 11.53
C GLY A 24 -71.21 27.51 12.15
N GLU A 25 -72.25 27.03 12.85
CA GLU A 25 -73.11 27.81 13.76
C GLU A 25 -72.64 27.76 15.22
N ALA A 26 -71.41 27.27 15.47
CA ALA A 26 -70.92 27.09 16.83
C ALA A 26 -70.63 28.44 17.49
N PRO A 27 -71.03 28.66 18.76
CA PRO A 27 -70.68 29.86 19.50
C PRO A 27 -69.16 30.00 19.61
N GLU A 28 -68.65 31.23 19.54
CA GLU A 28 -67.23 31.57 19.62
C GLU A 28 -66.54 30.97 20.87
N ASP A 29 -67.25 30.90 22.00
CA ASP A 29 -66.81 30.31 23.27
C ASP A 29 -66.44 28.83 23.12
N ARG A 30 -67.25 28.10 22.36
CA ARG A 30 -67.12 26.66 22.19
C ARG A 30 -66.01 26.34 21.20
N LEU A 31 -65.91 27.11 20.12
CA LEU A 31 -64.80 27.01 19.17
C LEU A 31 -63.46 27.28 19.85
N ALA A 32 -63.39 28.32 20.67
CA ALA A 32 -62.19 28.64 21.44
C ALA A 32 -61.85 27.52 22.46
N ALA A 33 -62.84 27.02 23.21
CA ALA A 33 -62.61 25.94 24.18
C ALA A 33 -62.16 24.62 23.51
N THR A 34 -62.77 24.25 22.39
CA THR A 34 -62.40 23.04 21.63
C THR A 34 -61.01 23.19 21.01
N ALA A 35 -60.70 24.35 20.44
CA ALA A 35 -59.37 24.63 19.93
C ALA A 35 -58.29 24.63 21.03
N ALA A 36 -58.58 25.21 22.19
CA ALA A 36 -57.66 25.17 23.32
C ALA A 36 -57.46 23.74 23.85
N GLY A 37 -58.54 22.95 23.99
CA GLY A 37 -58.46 21.56 24.47
C GLY A 37 -57.67 20.65 23.54
N LEU A 38 -57.89 20.76 22.22
CA LEU A 38 -57.12 20.00 21.24
C LEU A 38 -55.65 20.46 21.18
N ALA A 39 -55.36 21.75 21.44
CA ALA A 39 -54.00 22.29 21.43
C ALA A 39 -53.16 21.75 22.59
N VAL A 40 -53.78 21.54 23.75
CA VAL A 40 -53.16 20.89 24.91
C VAL A 40 -52.72 19.45 24.58
N GLY A 41 -53.43 18.78 23.66
CA GLY A 41 -53.04 17.47 23.11
C GLY A 41 -51.87 17.50 22.11
N GLY A 42 -51.26 18.67 21.88
CA GLY A 42 -50.12 18.84 20.95
C GLY A 42 -50.51 18.93 19.46
N LEU A 43 -51.80 19.00 19.14
CA LEU A 43 -52.31 19.05 17.76
C LEU A 43 -52.20 20.47 17.19
N ARG A 44 -51.72 20.63 15.94
CA ARG A 44 -51.80 21.92 15.24
C ARG A 44 -53.22 22.16 14.72
N ILE A 45 -53.89 23.17 15.25
CA ILE A 45 -55.29 23.46 14.97
C ILE A 45 -55.41 24.69 14.07
N THR A 46 -56.20 24.59 13.02
CA THR A 46 -56.62 25.76 12.25
C THR A 46 -58.12 25.95 12.42
N VAL A 47 -58.55 26.97 13.17
CA VAL A 47 -59.95 27.37 13.25
C VAL A 47 -60.28 28.16 11.99
N THR A 48 -61.36 27.81 11.30
CA THR A 48 -61.80 28.42 10.05
C THR A 48 -63.30 28.65 10.03
N GLY A 49 -63.78 29.62 9.27
CA GLY A 49 -65.18 30.02 9.28
C GLY A 49 -65.54 30.96 8.15
N THR A 50 -66.84 31.09 7.90
CA THR A 50 -67.41 32.05 6.93
C THR A 50 -67.88 33.35 7.57
N ASP A 51 -68.02 33.40 8.90
CA ASP A 51 -68.35 34.61 9.65
C ASP A 51 -67.08 35.19 10.29
N ASP A 52 -66.58 36.27 9.70
CA ASP A 52 -65.39 36.96 10.17
C ASP A 52 -65.53 37.48 11.61
N THR A 53 -66.75 37.82 12.04
CA THR A 53 -67.05 38.30 13.40
C THR A 53 -66.85 37.20 14.44
N VAL A 54 -67.31 35.99 14.13
CA VAL A 54 -67.13 34.81 15.01
C VAL A 54 -65.65 34.43 15.07
N LEU A 55 -64.94 34.50 13.94
CA LEU A 55 -63.51 34.22 13.90
C LEU A 55 -62.70 35.26 14.68
N GLU A 56 -63.05 36.54 14.59
CA GLU A 56 -62.38 37.62 15.34
C GLU A 56 -62.58 37.46 16.85
N LYS A 57 -63.81 37.20 17.30
CA LYS A 57 -64.08 36.91 18.72
C LYS A 57 -63.41 35.63 19.21
N THR A 58 -63.39 34.58 18.39
CA THR A 58 -62.71 33.31 18.71
C THR A 58 -61.20 33.53 18.82
N ARG A 59 -60.62 34.37 17.94
CA ARG A 59 -59.22 34.79 17.96
C ARG A 59 -58.87 35.55 19.24
N ASP A 60 -59.68 36.54 19.61
CA ASP A 60 -59.49 37.32 20.84
C ASP A 60 -59.52 36.43 22.09
N ARG A 61 -60.46 35.48 22.14
CA ARG A 61 -60.62 34.53 23.26
C ARG A 61 -59.50 33.50 23.36
N LEU A 62 -58.97 33.06 22.23
CA LEU A 62 -57.82 32.15 22.21
C LEU A 62 -56.50 32.86 22.56
N GLY A 63 -56.50 34.19 22.69
CA GLY A 63 -55.28 34.96 22.93
C GLY A 63 -54.26 34.80 21.81
N VAL A 64 -54.71 34.41 20.60
CA VAL A 64 -53.84 34.20 19.44
C VAL A 64 -53.44 35.58 18.92
N VAL A 65 -52.39 36.13 19.53
CA VAL A 65 -51.64 37.24 18.95
C VAL A 65 -51.22 36.78 17.56
N LEU A 66 -51.58 37.54 16.53
CA LEU A 66 -51.09 37.34 15.17
C LEU A 66 -49.58 37.07 15.27
N THR A 67 -49.14 35.84 14.99
CA THR A 67 -47.72 35.56 14.76
C THR A 67 -47.21 36.68 13.86
N PRO A 68 -46.22 37.48 14.29
CA PRO A 68 -45.74 38.59 13.48
C PRO A 68 -45.47 38.09 12.07
N ARG A 69 -45.88 38.90 11.09
CA ARG A 69 -45.77 38.61 9.64
C ARG A 69 -44.34 38.28 9.21
N ASP A 70 -43.37 38.51 10.09
CA ASP A 70 -42.00 38.05 10.01
C ASP A 70 -41.48 37.74 11.44
N PRO A 71 -41.32 36.46 11.85
CA PRO A 71 -40.77 36.11 13.15
C PRO A 71 -39.35 36.68 13.34
N ALA A 72 -38.57 36.87 12.26
CA ALA A 72 -37.25 37.48 12.34
C ALA A 72 -37.29 38.93 12.84
N ALA A 73 -38.42 39.64 12.71
CA ALA A 73 -38.58 41.01 13.18
C ALA A 73 -38.53 41.15 14.72
N GLN A 74 -38.69 40.05 15.47
CA GLN A 74 -38.73 40.03 16.93
C GLN A 74 -37.35 40.11 17.60
N VAL A 75 -36.27 39.75 16.90
CA VAL A 75 -34.90 39.79 17.45
C VAL A 75 -34.38 41.22 17.42
N ALA A 76 -34.28 41.95 18.54
CA ALA A 76 -33.97 43.38 18.54
C ALA A 76 -32.69 43.78 17.76
N ASP A 77 -31.65 42.95 17.79
CA ASP A 77 -30.41 43.19 17.02
C ASP A 77 -30.52 42.60 15.60
N PRO A 78 -30.56 43.43 14.54
CA PRO A 78 -30.61 42.94 13.17
C PRO A 78 -29.39 42.11 12.78
N ALA A 79 -28.26 42.25 13.46
CA ALA A 79 -27.05 41.49 13.20
C ALA A 79 -27.13 40.02 13.68
N LEU A 80 -28.18 39.64 14.42
CA LEU A 80 -28.44 38.26 14.84
C LEU A 80 -29.47 37.54 13.94
N ARG A 81 -30.14 38.26 13.04
CA ARG A 81 -31.28 37.78 12.21
C ARG A 81 -30.88 37.02 10.94
N TRP A 82 -29.64 36.55 10.84
CA TRP A 82 -29.12 35.95 9.61
C TRP A 82 -29.27 34.42 9.54
N LEU A 83 -29.52 33.76 10.68
CA LEU A 83 -29.66 32.31 10.76
C LEU A 83 -30.99 31.85 10.15
N PRO A 84 -30.99 30.89 9.21
CA PRO A 84 -32.21 30.31 8.69
C PRO A 84 -32.89 29.44 9.76
N LEU A 85 -34.20 29.62 9.91
CA LEU A 85 -35.04 28.87 10.83
C LEU A 85 -35.64 27.63 10.12
N PRO A 86 -35.97 26.55 10.83
CA PRO A 86 -35.86 26.38 12.28
C PRO A 86 -34.46 26.02 12.74
N VAL A 87 -34.11 26.44 13.96
CA VAL A 87 -32.93 26.01 14.71
C VAL A 87 -33.40 25.14 15.88
N ARG A 88 -32.66 24.06 16.16
CA ARG A 88 -33.02 23.02 17.14
C ARG A 88 -31.84 22.66 18.01
N GLY A 89 -32.13 22.36 19.27
CA GLY A 89 -31.17 21.82 20.22
C GLY A 89 -30.06 22.79 20.62
N ASP A 90 -29.00 22.24 21.18
CA ASP A 90 -27.79 22.99 21.55
C ASP A 90 -26.93 23.28 20.31
N LEU A 91 -25.95 24.15 20.50
CA LEU A 91 -25.04 24.60 19.44
C LEU A 91 -24.26 23.39 18.86
N PRO A 92 -24.44 23.02 17.58
CA PRO A 92 -23.89 21.77 17.03
C PRO A 92 -22.39 21.88 16.72
N LEU A 93 -21.90 23.09 16.45
CA LEU A 93 -20.52 23.41 16.09
C LEU A 93 -20.00 24.56 16.94
N THR A 94 -18.74 24.47 17.36
CA THR A 94 -18.00 25.60 17.95
C THR A 94 -17.73 26.69 16.91
N THR A 95 -17.40 27.90 17.36
CA THR A 95 -16.99 29.03 16.49
C THR A 95 -15.81 28.67 15.59
N GLU A 96 -14.82 27.91 16.09
CA GLU A 96 -13.68 27.45 15.31
C GLU A 96 -14.06 26.42 14.25
N GLU A 97 -14.93 25.47 14.59
CA GLU A 97 -15.46 24.48 13.65
C GLU A 97 -16.28 25.15 12.55
N LEU A 98 -17.13 26.14 12.87
CA LEU A 98 -17.89 26.91 11.89
C LEU A 98 -16.95 27.72 10.98
N GLN A 99 -15.95 28.39 11.54
CA GLN A 99 -14.94 29.10 10.73
C GLN A 99 -14.20 28.15 9.79
N ARG A 100 -13.84 26.96 10.29
CA ARG A 100 -13.22 25.91 9.48
C ARG A 100 -14.15 25.43 8.38
N LEU A 101 -15.44 25.23 8.67
CA LEU A 101 -16.46 24.82 7.71
C LEU A 101 -16.63 25.85 6.58
N VAL A 102 -16.72 27.14 6.93
CA VAL A 102 -16.78 28.25 5.95
C VAL A 102 -15.55 28.22 5.03
N ARG A 103 -14.34 28.07 5.60
CA ARG A 103 -13.11 27.97 4.79
C ARG A 103 -13.11 26.73 3.88
N LEU A 104 -13.71 25.62 4.31
CA LEU A 104 -13.84 24.40 3.50
C LEU A 104 -14.83 24.60 2.34
N PHE A 105 -15.98 25.23 2.56
CA PHE A 105 -16.92 25.59 1.50
C PHE A 105 -16.29 26.56 0.49
N ALA A 106 -15.60 27.61 0.95
CA ALA A 106 -14.91 28.58 0.10
C ALA A 106 -13.85 27.97 -0.83
N ARG A 107 -13.24 26.85 -0.42
CA ARG A 107 -12.18 26.14 -1.18
C ARG A 107 -12.69 24.87 -1.85
N THR A 108 -13.98 24.57 -1.77
CA THR A 108 -14.56 23.40 -2.40
C THR A 108 -14.52 23.58 -3.92
N THR A 109 -14.04 22.57 -4.62
CA THR A 109 -14.15 22.44 -6.07
C THR A 109 -14.96 21.18 -6.39
N PRO A 110 -15.56 21.06 -7.60
CA PRO A 110 -16.20 19.83 -8.03
C PRO A 110 -15.27 18.61 -7.99
N GLU A 111 -13.95 18.83 -8.11
CA GLU A 111 -12.96 17.77 -7.95
C GLU A 111 -12.90 17.27 -6.50
N HIS A 112 -12.86 18.19 -5.51
CA HIS A 112 -12.86 17.83 -4.09
C HIS A 112 -14.08 16.99 -3.70
N GLU A 113 -15.25 17.26 -4.29
CA GLU A 113 -16.45 16.44 -4.09
C GLU A 113 -16.25 15.00 -4.56
N ARG A 114 -15.68 14.83 -5.75
CA ARG A 114 -15.40 13.50 -6.30
C ARG A 114 -14.40 12.74 -5.44
N ARG A 115 -13.39 13.42 -4.88
CA ARG A 115 -12.37 12.80 -3.99
C ARG A 115 -12.99 12.12 -2.78
N ARG A 116 -14.15 12.57 -2.31
CA ARG A 116 -14.86 11.98 -1.17
C ARG A 116 -15.22 10.51 -1.39
N ARG A 117 -15.58 10.17 -2.63
CA ARG A 117 -16.02 8.83 -3.05
C ARG A 117 -14.90 7.95 -3.59
N GLN A 118 -13.64 8.38 -3.44
CA GLN A 118 -12.48 7.65 -3.94
C GLN A 118 -11.79 6.88 -2.82
N ALA A 119 -11.46 5.62 -3.10
CA ALA A 119 -10.70 4.79 -2.19
C ALA A 119 -9.19 5.06 -2.35
N PHE A 120 -8.51 5.16 -1.21
CA PHE A 120 -7.05 5.26 -1.16
C PHE A 120 -6.53 4.08 -0.37
N PRO A 121 -5.47 3.39 -0.84
CA PRO A 121 -4.86 2.31 -0.09
C PRO A 121 -4.29 2.83 1.24
N PRO A 122 -4.06 1.96 2.24
CA PRO A 122 -3.32 2.31 3.45
C PRO A 122 -1.89 2.76 3.09
N VAL A 123 -1.25 3.57 3.96
CA VAL A 123 0.08 4.13 3.67
C VAL A 123 1.13 3.04 3.56
N GLU A 124 0.98 1.98 4.35
CA GLU A 124 1.88 0.83 4.45
C GLU A 124 1.85 -0.06 3.19
N ALA A 125 0.79 0.03 2.39
CA ALA A 125 0.68 -0.70 1.12
C ALA A 125 1.31 0.05 -0.06
N VAL A 126 1.77 1.28 0.16
CA VAL A 126 2.43 2.11 -0.87
C VAL A 126 3.95 1.99 -0.66
N PRO A 127 4.70 1.45 -1.64
CA PRO A 127 6.15 1.46 -1.60
C PRO A 127 6.71 2.87 -1.42
N THR A 128 7.86 2.98 -0.76
CA THR A 128 8.56 4.26 -0.64
C THR A 128 9.27 4.64 -1.95
N ASP A 129 9.49 5.94 -2.17
CA ASP A 129 10.21 6.43 -3.36
C ASP A 129 11.62 5.81 -3.46
N GLU A 130 12.28 5.59 -2.33
CA GLU A 130 13.62 5.00 -2.26
C GLU A 130 13.63 3.52 -2.67
N GLU A 131 12.66 2.74 -2.18
CA GLU A 131 12.51 1.33 -2.56
C GLU A 131 12.29 1.20 -4.08
N VAL A 132 11.40 2.02 -4.65
CA VAL A 132 11.13 2.02 -6.09
C VAL A 132 12.37 2.45 -6.90
N ARG A 133 13.10 3.48 -6.45
CA ARG A 133 14.33 3.94 -7.09
C ARG A 133 15.41 2.86 -7.12
N VAL A 134 15.64 2.16 -6.01
CA VAL A 134 16.63 1.07 -5.93
C VAL A 134 16.26 -0.08 -6.86
N LEU A 135 14.97 -0.44 -6.92
CA LEU A 135 14.50 -1.50 -7.82
C LEU A 135 14.59 -1.07 -9.29
N ALA A 136 14.22 0.16 -9.63
CA ALA A 136 14.32 0.70 -10.97
C ALA A 136 15.77 0.79 -11.48
N ASP A 137 16.72 1.15 -10.60
CA ASP A 137 18.15 1.12 -10.93
C ASP A 137 18.63 -0.30 -11.27
N ARG A 138 18.24 -1.31 -10.47
CA ARG A 138 18.56 -2.72 -10.75
C ARG A 138 17.98 -3.19 -12.07
N VAL A 139 16.73 -2.83 -12.37
CA VAL A 139 16.10 -3.11 -13.67
C VAL A 139 16.90 -2.45 -14.81
N THR A 140 17.26 -1.18 -14.66
CA THR A 140 18.03 -0.43 -15.67
C THR A 140 19.41 -1.04 -15.90
N ARG A 141 20.14 -1.38 -14.83
CA ARG A 141 21.44 -2.07 -14.92
C ARG A 141 21.31 -3.44 -15.58
N GLY A 142 20.27 -4.21 -15.23
CA GLY A 142 19.97 -5.50 -15.86
C GLY A 142 19.64 -5.35 -17.35
N ASP A 143 18.81 -4.38 -17.72
CA ASP A 143 18.43 -4.12 -19.12
C ASP A 143 19.64 -3.63 -19.95
N LEU A 144 20.55 -2.84 -19.37
CA LEU A 144 21.82 -2.45 -20.00
C LEU A 144 22.78 -3.63 -20.17
N ALA A 145 22.93 -4.47 -19.14
CA ALA A 145 23.75 -5.68 -19.20
C ALA A 145 23.21 -6.66 -20.26
N ALA A 146 21.90 -6.84 -20.33
CA ALA A 146 21.25 -7.70 -21.33
C ALA A 146 21.51 -7.26 -22.78
N ARG A 147 21.69 -5.95 -23.03
CA ARG A 147 22.01 -5.42 -24.38
C ARG A 147 23.46 -5.67 -24.78
N GLN A 148 24.36 -5.83 -23.82
CA GLN A 148 25.79 -6.05 -24.04
C GLN A 148 26.15 -7.54 -24.04
N LEU A 149 25.30 -8.38 -23.43
CA LEU A 149 25.49 -9.82 -23.34
C LEU A 149 25.16 -10.49 -24.68
N ASP A 150 25.95 -11.50 -25.05
CA ASP A 150 25.59 -12.39 -26.15
C ASP A 150 24.25 -13.11 -25.84
N PRO A 151 23.28 -13.11 -26.77
CA PRO A 151 22.03 -13.84 -26.59
C PRO A 151 22.20 -15.31 -26.20
N SER A 152 23.23 -16.00 -26.68
CA SER A 152 23.50 -17.42 -26.36
C SER A 152 23.78 -17.63 -24.86
N LEU A 153 24.44 -16.67 -24.23
CA LEU A 153 24.76 -16.73 -22.80
C LEU A 153 23.54 -16.50 -21.91
N ARG A 154 22.47 -15.89 -22.44
CA ARG A 154 21.23 -15.70 -21.67
C ARG A 154 20.56 -17.04 -21.34
N GLU A 155 20.71 -18.04 -22.20
CA GLU A 155 20.19 -19.40 -21.97
C GLU A 155 20.74 -20.00 -20.66
N VAL A 156 21.92 -19.56 -20.21
CA VAL A 156 22.50 -19.97 -18.91
C VAL A 156 21.57 -19.61 -17.74
N LEU A 157 20.84 -18.49 -17.81
CA LEU A 157 19.92 -18.06 -16.75
C LEU A 157 18.64 -18.90 -16.69
N GLU A 158 18.28 -19.56 -17.79
CA GLU A 158 17.07 -20.39 -17.89
C GLU A 158 17.29 -21.80 -17.34
N ARG A 159 18.55 -22.20 -17.13
CA ARG A 159 18.90 -23.51 -16.60
C ARG A 159 18.57 -23.64 -15.11
N ALA A 160 18.23 -24.86 -14.69
CA ALA A 160 17.97 -25.17 -13.28
C ALA A 160 19.19 -24.93 -12.37
N ASP A 161 20.39 -25.07 -12.91
CA ASP A 161 21.68 -24.92 -12.23
C ASP A 161 22.31 -23.51 -12.39
N ALA A 162 21.57 -22.53 -12.93
CA ALA A 162 22.08 -21.17 -13.18
C ALA A 162 22.77 -20.53 -11.97
N SER A 163 22.30 -20.81 -10.76
CA SER A 163 22.91 -20.32 -9.52
C SER A 163 24.31 -20.90 -9.26
N GLU A 164 24.52 -22.19 -9.58
CA GLU A 164 25.81 -22.87 -9.46
C GLU A 164 26.78 -22.39 -10.54
N VAL A 165 26.30 -22.24 -11.78
CA VAL A 165 27.10 -21.67 -12.88
C VAL A 165 27.60 -20.27 -12.52
N LEU A 166 26.72 -19.37 -12.08
CA LEU A 166 27.10 -18.01 -11.68
C LEU A 166 28.03 -17.97 -10.46
N ALA A 167 27.88 -18.90 -9.52
CA ALA A 167 28.80 -19.02 -8.39
C ALA A 167 30.19 -19.45 -8.86
N THR A 168 30.26 -20.39 -9.80
CA THR A 168 31.51 -20.89 -10.37
C THR A 168 32.21 -19.81 -11.21
N ILE A 169 31.47 -19.04 -12.02
CA ILE A 169 32.05 -17.90 -12.76
C ILE A 169 32.61 -16.83 -11.81
N ARG A 170 31.89 -16.52 -10.71
CA ARG A 170 32.40 -15.62 -9.66
C ARG A 170 33.67 -16.16 -9.02
N GLU A 171 33.75 -17.48 -8.82
CA GLU A 171 34.98 -18.12 -8.33
C GLU A 171 36.12 -18.00 -9.35
N VAL A 172 35.88 -18.24 -10.65
CA VAL A 172 36.88 -18.03 -11.72
C VAL A 172 37.43 -16.61 -11.64
N LYS A 173 36.55 -15.60 -11.60
CA LYS A 173 36.96 -14.18 -11.49
C LYS A 173 37.76 -13.90 -10.22
N ALA A 174 37.39 -14.49 -9.08
CA ALA A 174 38.13 -14.35 -7.83
C ALA A 174 39.54 -14.95 -7.93
N ARG A 175 39.68 -16.16 -8.50
CA ARG A 175 40.98 -16.83 -8.69
C ARG A 175 41.84 -16.13 -9.73
N LEU A 176 41.25 -15.60 -10.79
CA LEU A 176 41.91 -14.73 -11.75
C LEU A 176 42.51 -13.51 -11.04
N GLY A 177 41.76 -12.88 -10.14
CA GLY A 177 42.26 -11.79 -9.31
C GLY A 177 43.43 -12.16 -8.39
N GLU A 178 43.53 -13.42 -7.93
CA GLU A 178 44.70 -13.91 -7.19
C GLU A 178 45.94 -14.01 -8.10
N VAL A 179 45.79 -14.62 -9.28
CA VAL A 179 46.86 -14.78 -10.28
C VAL A 179 47.42 -13.41 -10.72
N LEU A 180 46.54 -12.46 -11.03
CA LEU A 180 46.93 -11.13 -11.50
C LEU A 180 47.71 -10.30 -10.46
N ARG A 181 47.62 -10.63 -9.16
CA ARG A 181 48.41 -9.93 -8.10
C ARG A 181 49.90 -10.16 -8.23
N HIS A 182 50.33 -11.29 -8.80
CA HIS A 182 51.75 -11.60 -8.93
C HIS A 182 52.45 -10.73 -9.99
N ARG A 183 51.73 -10.12 -10.95
CA ARG A 183 52.22 -9.13 -11.93
C ARG A 183 53.55 -9.50 -12.63
N ARG A 184 53.86 -10.78 -12.81
CA ARG A 184 55.06 -11.26 -13.52
C ARG A 184 54.72 -11.78 -14.90
N ALA A 185 55.56 -11.48 -15.90
CA ALA A 185 55.37 -11.96 -17.27
C ALA A 185 55.41 -13.49 -17.39
N TRP A 186 56.16 -14.18 -16.53
CA TRP A 186 56.21 -15.65 -16.54
C TRP A 186 54.90 -16.29 -16.04
N VAL A 187 54.22 -15.66 -15.07
CA VAL A 187 52.93 -16.14 -14.55
C VAL A 187 51.87 -16.16 -15.65
N VAL A 188 51.78 -15.08 -16.44
CA VAL A 188 50.83 -15.01 -17.57
C VAL A 188 51.06 -16.15 -18.57
N ARG A 189 52.32 -16.37 -18.98
CA ARG A 189 52.64 -17.47 -19.92
C ARG A 189 52.29 -18.85 -19.37
N VAL A 190 52.60 -19.11 -18.09
CA VAL A 190 52.31 -20.41 -17.47
C VAL A 190 50.80 -20.62 -17.32
N VAL A 191 50.05 -19.57 -16.96
CA VAL A 191 48.58 -19.62 -16.90
C VAL A 191 47.98 -19.98 -18.24
N ASP A 192 48.39 -19.31 -19.32
CA ASP A 192 47.83 -19.56 -20.65
C ASP A 192 48.11 -21.00 -21.10
N VAL A 193 49.30 -21.53 -20.82
CA VAL A 193 49.62 -22.95 -21.07
C VAL A 193 48.74 -23.87 -20.23
N ALA A 194 48.59 -23.59 -18.94
CA ALA A 194 47.85 -24.44 -18.01
C ALA A 194 46.33 -24.42 -18.24
N LEU A 195 45.78 -23.30 -18.69
CA LEU A 195 44.36 -23.17 -19.06
C LEU A 195 44.08 -23.77 -20.43
N GLY A 196 44.95 -23.55 -21.42
CA GLY A 196 44.76 -24.03 -22.79
C GLY A 196 44.91 -25.55 -22.92
N ASP A 197 45.85 -26.14 -22.18
CA ASP A 197 46.00 -27.58 -22.07
C ASP A 197 46.48 -27.95 -20.65
N PRO A 198 45.55 -28.27 -19.73
CA PRO A 198 45.90 -28.74 -18.39
C PRO A 198 46.70 -30.06 -18.40
N GLY A 199 46.67 -30.81 -19.51
CA GLY A 199 47.46 -32.01 -19.73
C GLY A 199 48.86 -31.73 -20.29
N ALA A 200 49.17 -30.48 -20.63
CA ALA A 200 50.46 -30.10 -21.18
C ALA A 200 51.57 -30.51 -20.22
N GLU A 201 52.54 -31.24 -20.75
CA GLU A 201 53.68 -31.76 -19.99
C GLU A 201 54.41 -30.64 -19.22
N THR A 202 54.46 -29.43 -19.79
CA THR A 202 55.06 -28.25 -19.14
C THR A 202 54.33 -27.86 -17.85
N TRP A 203 53.00 -27.83 -17.85
CA TRP A 203 52.21 -27.50 -16.66
C TRP A 203 52.30 -28.62 -15.61
N GLN A 204 52.18 -29.88 -16.01
CA GLN A 204 52.29 -31.01 -15.10
C GLN A 204 53.64 -31.01 -14.37
N ARG A 205 54.75 -30.82 -15.10
CA ARG A 205 56.09 -30.70 -14.52
C ARG A 205 56.18 -29.51 -13.55
N LEU A 206 55.71 -28.33 -13.95
CA LEU A 206 55.71 -27.14 -13.09
C LEU A 206 54.91 -27.34 -11.79
N SER A 207 53.71 -27.92 -11.88
CA SER A 207 52.87 -28.19 -10.71
C SER A 207 53.48 -29.22 -9.77
N ALA A 208 54.22 -30.20 -10.30
CA ALA A 208 54.89 -31.22 -9.50
C ALA A 208 56.04 -30.65 -8.65
N HIS A 209 56.62 -29.51 -9.04
CA HIS A 209 57.64 -28.83 -8.25
C HIS A 209 57.09 -28.07 -7.04
N ALA A 210 55.78 -27.89 -6.89
CA ALA A 210 55.20 -27.18 -5.75
C ALA A 210 55.57 -27.83 -4.40
N ASP A 211 55.49 -29.15 -4.31
CA ASP A 211 55.87 -29.91 -3.10
C ASP A 211 57.38 -29.80 -2.83
N GLY A 212 58.21 -29.76 -3.89
CA GLY A 212 59.65 -29.55 -3.79
C GLY A 212 60.00 -28.16 -3.27
N ILE A 213 59.32 -27.11 -3.75
CA ILE A 213 59.48 -25.74 -3.23
C ILE A 213 59.06 -25.66 -1.77
N GLU A 214 57.96 -26.30 -1.39
CA GLU A 214 57.51 -26.32 0.01
C GLU A 214 58.49 -27.07 0.93
N HIS A 215 59.04 -28.19 0.46
CA HIS A 215 60.11 -28.89 1.16
C HIS A 215 61.34 -27.99 1.35
N LEU A 216 61.80 -27.33 0.29
CA LEU A 216 62.94 -26.42 0.33
C LEU A 216 62.70 -25.26 1.31
N LEU A 217 61.52 -24.64 1.31
CA LEU A 217 61.17 -23.58 2.24
C LEU A 217 61.17 -24.05 3.70
N ARG A 218 60.72 -25.29 3.96
CA ARG A 218 60.80 -25.90 5.29
C ARG A 218 62.25 -26.14 5.70
N SER A 219 63.06 -26.69 4.80
CA SER A 219 64.50 -26.91 5.01
C SER A 219 65.25 -25.60 5.25
N LEU A 220 64.89 -24.54 4.53
CA LEU A 220 65.39 -23.18 4.74
C LEU A 220 64.95 -22.66 6.11
N ALA A 221 63.73 -22.88 6.57
CA ALA A 221 63.28 -22.41 7.89
C ALA A 221 64.02 -23.12 9.05
N GLU A 222 64.34 -24.41 8.90
CA GLU A 222 65.08 -25.20 9.89
C GLU A 222 66.50 -24.66 10.16
N LEU A 223 67.10 -23.96 9.20
CA LEU A 223 68.41 -23.31 9.39
C LEU A 223 68.38 -22.11 10.36
N GLY A 224 67.20 -21.64 10.80
CA GLY A 224 67.09 -20.59 11.83
C GLY A 224 67.67 -19.24 11.39
N ASP A 225 68.39 -18.52 12.24
CA ASP A 225 69.09 -17.28 11.84
C ASP A 225 70.58 -17.52 11.51
N ALA A 226 70.99 -18.79 11.40
CA ALA A 226 72.39 -19.14 11.24
C ALA A 226 72.95 -18.65 9.90
N VAL A 227 74.08 -17.95 9.97
CA VAL A 227 74.85 -17.48 8.80
C VAL A 227 76.05 -18.37 8.60
N VAL A 228 76.10 -19.08 7.47
CA VAL A 228 77.23 -19.92 7.09
C VAL A 228 78.13 -19.16 6.12
N GLU A 229 79.40 -18.98 6.47
CA GLU A 229 80.39 -18.26 5.66
C GLU A 229 81.57 -19.16 5.27
N GLY A 230 82.24 -18.82 4.17
CA GLY A 230 83.52 -19.43 3.79
C GLY A 230 83.44 -20.86 3.27
N VAL A 231 82.26 -21.32 2.86
CA VAL A 231 82.06 -22.64 2.22
C VAL A 231 81.29 -22.46 0.92
N GLU A 232 81.87 -22.94 -0.17
CA GLU A 232 81.17 -23.02 -1.45
C GLU A 232 80.26 -24.26 -1.47
N PRO A 233 79.00 -24.13 -1.94
CA PRO A 233 78.06 -25.25 -1.99
C PRO A 233 78.54 -26.32 -2.97
N SER A 234 78.85 -27.50 -2.46
CA SER A 234 79.17 -28.69 -3.26
C SER A 234 78.74 -29.97 -2.54
N GLU A 235 78.43 -31.01 -3.30
CA GLU A 235 78.06 -32.33 -2.75
C GLU A 235 79.23 -32.93 -1.93
N GLU A 236 80.46 -32.77 -2.42
CA GLU A 236 81.67 -33.19 -1.70
C GLU A 236 81.81 -32.50 -0.34
N ALA A 237 81.49 -31.20 -0.27
CA ALA A 237 81.49 -30.46 0.99
C ALA A 237 80.40 -30.98 1.94
N ALA A 238 79.18 -31.22 1.45
CA ALA A 238 78.09 -31.76 2.27
C ALA A 238 78.45 -33.14 2.85
N GLN A 239 79.01 -34.03 2.03
CA GLN A 239 79.48 -35.35 2.47
C GLN A 239 80.62 -35.23 3.49
N ALA A 240 81.57 -34.30 3.28
CA ALA A 240 82.67 -34.07 4.21
C ALA A 240 82.19 -33.56 5.58
N PHE A 241 81.21 -32.65 5.62
CA PHE A 241 80.60 -32.17 6.87
C PHE A 241 79.70 -33.22 7.54
N GLY A 242 79.02 -34.09 6.78
CA GLY A 242 78.30 -35.23 7.33
C GLY A 242 79.21 -36.24 8.01
N ALA A 243 80.31 -36.62 7.34
CA ALA A 243 81.30 -37.51 7.94
C ALA A 243 81.98 -36.90 9.18
N LEU A 244 82.18 -35.57 9.19
CA LEU A 244 82.66 -34.85 10.36
C LEU A 244 81.64 -34.87 11.51
N GLN A 245 80.36 -34.65 11.21
CA GLN A 245 79.27 -34.70 12.19
C GLN A 245 79.24 -36.06 12.91
N ASP A 246 79.35 -37.16 12.16
CA ASP A 246 79.35 -38.53 12.70
C ASP A 246 80.56 -38.76 13.64
N GLU A 247 81.75 -38.29 13.25
CA GLU A 247 82.95 -38.40 14.09
C GLU A 247 82.83 -37.58 15.39
N LEU A 248 82.30 -36.36 15.31
CA LEU A 248 82.07 -35.51 16.48
C LEU A 248 81.00 -36.12 17.41
N ALA A 249 79.93 -36.69 16.84
CA ALA A 249 78.88 -37.37 17.60
C ALA A 249 79.38 -38.65 18.30
N ALA A 250 80.36 -39.33 17.71
CA ALA A 250 81.06 -40.47 18.33
C ALA A 250 82.04 -40.07 19.47
N GLY A 251 82.10 -38.78 19.83
CA GLY A 251 82.92 -38.27 20.93
C GLY A 251 84.40 -38.07 20.59
N GLN A 252 84.76 -38.09 19.30
CA GLN A 252 86.12 -37.73 18.86
C GLN A 252 86.22 -36.19 18.85
N PRO A 253 86.99 -35.55 19.74
CA PRO A 253 87.14 -34.10 19.70
C PRO A 253 87.80 -33.66 18.40
N ALA A 254 87.44 -32.49 17.88
CA ALA A 254 88.09 -31.88 16.72
C ALA A 254 89.59 -31.64 17.04
N ARG A 255 90.47 -32.56 16.60
CA ARG A 255 91.89 -32.49 16.93
C ARG A 255 92.58 -31.43 16.08
N ARG A 256 93.12 -30.40 16.74
CA ARG A 256 93.91 -29.34 16.08
C ARG A 256 95.25 -29.87 15.53
N TRP A 257 95.79 -30.94 16.12
CA TRP A 257 97.04 -31.57 15.71
C TRP A 257 96.82 -33.09 15.62
N PHE A 258 97.14 -33.70 14.47
CA PHE A 258 96.89 -35.11 14.12
C PHE A 258 95.43 -35.50 13.77
N ARG A 259 94.87 -34.83 12.75
CA ARG A 259 93.57 -35.14 12.14
C ARG A 259 93.53 -36.54 11.49
N GLY A 260 92.44 -37.29 11.73
CA GLY A 260 92.11 -38.54 11.04
C GLY A 260 91.89 -38.36 9.53
N ARG A 261 91.80 -39.46 8.76
CA ARG A 261 91.70 -39.38 7.27
C ARG A 261 90.48 -38.59 6.81
N THR A 262 89.35 -38.75 7.50
CA THR A 262 88.08 -38.02 7.29
C THR A 262 88.19 -36.56 7.70
N GLN A 263 88.73 -36.27 8.89
CA GLN A 263 89.02 -34.90 9.32
C GLN A 263 90.01 -34.16 8.42
N ARG A 264 90.88 -34.84 7.67
CA ARG A 264 91.77 -34.21 6.68
C ARG A 264 91.06 -33.81 5.39
N THR A 265 90.02 -34.52 4.99
CA THR A 265 89.19 -34.14 3.85
C THR A 265 88.33 -32.93 4.20
N ALA A 266 87.71 -32.94 5.39
CA ALA A 266 86.97 -31.79 5.93
C ALA A 266 87.87 -30.62 6.37
N ALA A 267 89.14 -30.88 6.72
CA ALA A 267 90.09 -29.89 7.24
C ALA A 267 90.22 -28.62 6.39
N ARG A 268 90.27 -28.78 5.07
CA ARG A 268 90.43 -27.65 4.13
C ARG A 268 89.20 -26.75 4.13
N LEU A 269 88.02 -27.34 4.30
CA LEU A 269 86.74 -26.63 4.37
C LEU A 269 86.49 -26.06 5.77
N LEU A 270 86.93 -26.74 6.82
CA LEU A 270 86.84 -26.30 8.22
C LEU A 270 87.68 -25.05 8.53
N GLU A 271 88.77 -24.82 7.79
CA GLU A 271 89.64 -23.65 8.00
C GLU A 271 88.98 -22.34 7.55
N SER A 272 88.02 -22.41 6.63
CA SER A 272 87.27 -21.27 6.11
C SER A 272 85.82 -21.22 6.61
N ALA A 273 85.21 -22.36 6.96
CA ALA A 273 83.82 -22.44 7.41
C ALA A 273 83.58 -21.73 8.75
N ARG A 274 82.62 -20.80 8.76
CA ARG A 274 82.11 -20.18 10.00
C ARG A 274 80.60 -20.28 10.07
N VAL A 275 80.07 -20.44 11.28
CA VAL A 275 78.65 -20.32 11.61
C VAL A 275 78.51 -19.16 12.58
N ASP A 276 77.78 -18.12 12.19
CA ASP A 276 77.59 -16.88 12.97
C ASP A 276 78.92 -16.20 13.38
N GLY A 277 79.93 -16.30 12.51
CA GLY A 277 81.29 -15.77 12.74
C GLY A 277 82.20 -16.69 13.56
N GLU A 278 81.68 -17.77 14.14
CA GLU A 278 82.45 -18.72 14.95
C GLU A 278 82.91 -19.93 14.11
N PRO A 279 84.11 -20.49 14.38
CA PRO A 279 84.60 -21.66 13.67
C PRO A 279 83.80 -22.92 14.06
N VAL A 280 83.59 -23.82 13.10
CA VAL A 280 82.84 -25.07 13.32
C VAL A 280 83.66 -26.04 14.18
N THR A 281 83.29 -26.21 15.45
CA THR A 281 84.01 -27.09 16.39
C THR A 281 83.18 -28.20 17.03
N ASP A 282 81.86 -28.15 16.88
CA ASP A 282 80.91 -29.06 17.52
C ASP A 282 79.96 -29.73 16.52
N VAL A 283 79.19 -30.70 17.01
CA VAL A 283 78.21 -31.45 16.21
C VAL A 283 77.15 -30.51 15.65
N ALA A 284 76.72 -29.51 16.43
CA ALA A 284 75.69 -28.57 16.04
C ALA A 284 76.14 -27.70 14.85
N GLY A 285 77.32 -27.08 14.93
CA GLY A 285 77.89 -26.30 13.83
C GLY A 285 78.14 -27.14 12.58
N ALA A 286 78.65 -28.37 12.73
CA ALA A 286 78.86 -29.27 11.59
C ALA A 286 77.53 -29.67 10.92
N SER A 287 76.49 -29.93 11.73
CA SER A 287 75.14 -30.21 11.25
C SER A 287 74.52 -29.00 10.53
N THR A 288 74.70 -27.78 11.05
CA THR A 288 74.22 -26.55 10.42
C THR A 288 74.88 -26.32 9.07
N VAL A 289 76.21 -26.45 8.98
CA VAL A 289 76.92 -26.31 7.70
C VAL A 289 76.51 -27.38 6.71
N ARG A 290 76.40 -28.65 7.13
CA ARG A 290 75.91 -29.73 6.27
C ARG A 290 74.53 -29.40 5.72
N ARG A 291 73.58 -29.02 6.58
CA ARG A 291 72.21 -28.68 6.18
C ARG A 291 72.18 -27.49 5.23
N PHE A 292 73.01 -26.48 5.47
CA PHE A 292 73.15 -25.33 4.57
C PHE A 292 73.62 -25.77 3.17
N LEU A 293 74.60 -26.68 3.08
CA LEU A 293 75.11 -27.18 1.81
C LEU A 293 74.07 -28.05 1.08
N GLU A 294 73.34 -28.90 1.80
CA GLU A 294 72.22 -29.70 1.26
C GLU A 294 71.13 -28.77 0.68
N VAL A 295 70.70 -27.78 1.45
CA VAL A 295 69.69 -26.80 1.03
C VAL A 295 70.15 -25.95 -0.16
N ALA A 296 71.42 -25.57 -0.20
CA ALA A 296 71.99 -24.84 -1.33
C ALA A 296 72.02 -25.71 -2.61
N ALA A 297 72.33 -26.99 -2.49
CA ALA A 297 72.29 -27.93 -3.62
C ALA A 297 70.84 -28.18 -4.10
N GLU A 298 69.90 -28.40 -3.18
CA GLU A 298 68.47 -28.53 -3.49
C GLU A 298 67.92 -27.26 -4.18
N SER A 299 68.29 -26.08 -3.68
CA SER A 299 67.92 -24.80 -4.28
C SER A 299 68.49 -24.64 -5.69
N ALA A 300 69.76 -24.99 -5.91
CA ALA A 300 70.39 -24.89 -7.22
C ALA A 300 69.72 -25.83 -8.25
N ASP A 301 69.46 -27.09 -7.88
CA ASP A 301 68.77 -28.06 -8.74
C ASP A 301 67.33 -27.60 -9.07
N LEU A 302 66.58 -27.18 -8.06
CA LEU A 302 65.22 -26.66 -8.25
C LEU A 302 65.20 -25.38 -9.09
N GLY A 303 66.18 -24.50 -8.88
CA GLY A 303 66.37 -23.28 -9.68
C GLY A 303 66.65 -23.58 -11.15
N GLN A 304 67.49 -24.58 -11.43
CA GLN A 304 67.77 -25.03 -12.79
C GLN A 304 66.52 -25.63 -13.46
N GLN A 305 65.77 -26.47 -12.74
CA GLN A 305 64.55 -27.10 -13.22
C GLN A 305 63.47 -26.05 -13.54
N LEU A 306 63.19 -25.14 -12.61
CA LEU A 306 62.25 -24.03 -12.80
C LEU A 306 62.70 -23.08 -13.92
N GLY A 307 63.99 -22.78 -13.99
CA GLY A 307 64.58 -21.95 -15.04
C GLY A 307 64.40 -22.55 -16.44
N SER A 308 64.55 -23.87 -16.58
CA SER A 308 64.32 -24.59 -17.85
C SER A 308 62.86 -24.51 -18.32
N LEU A 309 61.92 -24.32 -17.39
CA LEU A 309 60.49 -24.16 -17.63
C LEU A 309 60.10 -22.67 -17.77
N GLY A 310 61.09 -21.76 -17.78
CA GLY A 310 60.89 -20.33 -17.97
C GLY A 310 60.41 -19.57 -16.74
N VAL A 311 60.52 -20.16 -15.54
CA VAL A 311 60.26 -19.53 -14.25
C VAL A 311 61.58 -18.96 -13.70
N PRO A 312 61.71 -17.63 -13.57
CA PRO A 312 62.93 -17.03 -13.08
C PRO A 312 63.07 -17.28 -11.57
N VAL A 313 64.17 -17.91 -11.17
CA VAL A 313 64.63 -17.98 -9.78
C VAL A 313 65.83 -17.05 -9.65
N PRO A 314 65.86 -16.10 -8.69
CA PRO A 314 66.99 -15.20 -8.53
C PRO A 314 68.27 -15.99 -8.22
N PRO A 315 69.32 -15.93 -9.05
CA PRO A 315 70.60 -16.52 -8.69
C PRO A 315 71.26 -15.68 -7.59
N ASP A 316 71.98 -16.34 -6.68
CA ASP A 316 72.90 -15.71 -5.74
C ASP A 316 72.29 -14.63 -4.82
N THR A 317 70.99 -14.71 -4.54
CA THR A 317 70.36 -13.83 -3.53
C THR A 317 70.67 -14.29 -2.11
N PRO A 318 70.76 -13.35 -1.14
CA PRO A 318 70.77 -13.70 0.28
C PRO A 318 69.60 -14.63 0.64
N ARG A 319 69.75 -15.42 1.70
CA ARG A 319 68.75 -16.41 2.13
C ARG A 319 67.33 -15.86 2.23
N ASP A 320 67.15 -14.68 2.82
CA ASP A 320 65.84 -14.03 2.91
C ASP A 320 65.22 -13.75 1.54
N GLY A 321 66.06 -13.36 0.58
CA GLY A 321 65.67 -13.18 -0.83
C GLY A 321 65.30 -14.49 -1.51
N MET A 322 66.02 -15.58 -1.22
CA MET A 322 65.68 -16.92 -1.73
C MET A 322 64.34 -17.39 -1.17
N VAL A 323 64.16 -17.31 0.15
CA VAL A 323 62.90 -17.67 0.83
C VAL A 323 61.74 -16.88 0.25
N ALA A 324 61.89 -15.56 0.12
CA ALA A 324 60.86 -14.70 -0.47
C ALA A 324 60.57 -15.06 -1.94
N GLY A 325 61.61 -15.33 -2.74
CA GLY A 325 61.48 -15.70 -4.15
C GLY A 325 60.75 -17.03 -4.34
N TYR A 326 61.16 -18.07 -3.62
CA TYR A 326 60.51 -19.39 -3.67
C TYR A 326 59.08 -19.36 -3.12
N ALA A 327 58.83 -18.59 -2.05
CA ALA A 327 57.48 -18.39 -1.55
C ALA A 327 56.58 -17.67 -2.58
N GLU A 328 57.10 -16.65 -3.27
CA GLU A 328 56.37 -15.97 -4.36
C GLU A 328 56.02 -16.93 -5.50
N VAL A 329 56.98 -17.77 -5.93
CA VAL A 329 56.76 -18.78 -6.98
C VAL A 329 55.73 -19.83 -6.53
N LEU A 330 55.83 -20.34 -5.30
CA LEU A 330 54.90 -21.33 -4.76
C LEU A 330 53.47 -20.78 -4.71
N GLU A 331 53.30 -19.55 -4.20
CA GLU A 331 51.98 -18.92 -4.14
C GLU A 331 51.41 -18.65 -5.54
N ALA A 332 52.25 -18.25 -6.50
CA ALA A 332 51.84 -18.09 -7.89
C ALA A 332 51.38 -19.44 -8.49
N LEU A 333 52.17 -20.51 -8.34
CA LEU A 333 51.80 -21.84 -8.84
C LEU A 333 50.49 -22.34 -8.22
N ARG A 334 50.30 -22.15 -6.90
CA ARG A 334 49.05 -22.51 -6.22
C ARG A 334 47.86 -21.68 -6.72
N ALA A 335 48.03 -20.39 -6.98
CA ALA A 335 46.99 -19.54 -7.54
C ALA A 335 46.59 -20.01 -8.96
N ILE A 336 47.57 -20.38 -9.79
CA ILE A 336 47.36 -20.93 -11.12
C ILE A 336 46.58 -22.26 -11.03
N SER A 337 47.01 -23.19 -10.18
CA SER A 337 46.32 -24.48 -10.00
C SER A 337 44.85 -24.29 -9.61
N ARG A 338 44.57 -23.38 -8.65
CA ARG A 338 43.19 -23.07 -8.25
C ARG A 338 42.37 -22.51 -9.40
N LEU A 339 42.93 -21.63 -10.22
CA LEU A 339 42.24 -21.08 -11.38
C LEU A 339 41.93 -22.18 -12.41
N VAL A 340 42.89 -23.05 -12.71
CA VAL A 340 42.70 -24.17 -13.65
C VAL A 340 41.64 -25.14 -13.13
N ASP A 341 41.66 -25.49 -11.85
CA ASP A 341 40.68 -26.40 -11.24
C ASP A 341 39.26 -25.83 -11.29
N VAL A 342 39.08 -24.55 -10.94
CA VAL A 342 37.77 -23.88 -11.01
C VAL A 342 37.31 -23.74 -12.46
N SER A 343 38.21 -23.49 -13.40
CA SER A 343 37.89 -23.43 -14.84
C SER A 343 37.42 -24.80 -15.37
N ARG A 344 38.08 -25.89 -14.97
CA ARG A 344 37.63 -27.26 -15.27
C ARG A 344 36.26 -27.55 -14.65
N ARG A 345 36.03 -27.11 -13.40
CA ARG A 345 34.73 -27.22 -12.75
C ARG A 345 33.65 -26.45 -13.50
N LEU A 346 33.96 -25.25 -14.01
CA LEU A 346 33.01 -24.47 -14.81
C LEU A 346 32.56 -25.25 -16.05
N VAL A 347 33.50 -25.86 -16.78
CA VAL A 347 33.18 -26.72 -17.93
C VAL A 347 32.30 -27.91 -17.53
N GLN A 348 32.57 -28.54 -16.38
CA GLN A 348 31.76 -29.65 -15.87
C GLN A 348 30.34 -29.21 -15.52
N VAL A 349 30.17 -28.05 -14.87
CA VAL A 349 28.85 -27.52 -14.49
C VAL A 349 28.06 -27.08 -15.73
N LEU A 350 28.70 -26.46 -16.72
CA LEU A 350 28.05 -26.09 -17.98
C LEU A 350 27.54 -27.34 -18.73
N GLY A 351 28.28 -28.44 -18.67
CA GLY A 351 27.94 -29.70 -19.33
C GLY A 351 27.96 -29.61 -20.86
N PRO A 352 27.62 -30.71 -21.58
CA PRO A 352 27.49 -30.66 -23.03
C PRO A 352 26.21 -29.91 -23.42
N GLY A 353 26.35 -28.74 -24.04
CA GLY A 353 25.23 -27.88 -24.43
C GLY A 353 25.68 -26.72 -25.34
N PRO A 354 24.75 -25.85 -25.77
CA PRO A 354 25.01 -24.77 -26.73
C PRO A 354 26.03 -23.73 -26.25
N VAL A 355 26.40 -23.74 -24.97
CA VAL A 355 27.43 -22.87 -24.38
C VAL A 355 28.84 -23.45 -24.59
N GLU A 356 29.12 -24.02 -25.77
CA GLU A 356 30.49 -24.31 -26.23
C GLU A 356 31.35 -23.02 -26.33
N GLU A 357 30.73 -21.85 -26.19
CA GLU A 357 31.30 -20.51 -26.40
C GLU A 357 31.93 -19.86 -25.15
N LEU A 358 31.98 -20.52 -23.98
CA LEU A 358 32.75 -20.04 -22.82
C LEU A 358 34.00 -20.90 -22.52
N PRO A 359 34.90 -21.17 -23.49
CA PRO A 359 36.15 -21.84 -23.18
C PRO A 359 37.00 -20.91 -22.29
N VAL A 360 37.60 -21.45 -21.23
CA VAL A 360 38.62 -20.75 -20.43
C VAL A 360 39.98 -21.34 -20.80
N ALA A 361 40.47 -21.02 -21.99
CA ALA A 361 41.73 -21.55 -22.52
C ALA A 361 42.91 -20.57 -22.33
N SER A 362 42.63 -19.34 -21.90
CA SER A 362 43.62 -18.30 -21.65
C SER A 362 43.18 -17.37 -20.52
N LEU A 363 44.11 -16.52 -20.07
CA LEU A 363 43.82 -15.47 -19.10
C LEU A 363 42.78 -14.47 -19.63
N GLU A 364 42.86 -14.12 -20.92
CA GLU A 364 41.90 -13.25 -21.59
C GLU A 364 40.50 -13.87 -21.61
N ASP A 365 40.42 -15.19 -21.82
CA ASP A 365 39.14 -15.90 -21.74
C ASP A 365 38.55 -15.88 -20.33
N ALA A 366 39.39 -16.09 -19.30
CA ALA A 366 38.96 -16.01 -17.91
C ALA A 366 38.43 -14.62 -17.56
N GLU A 367 39.05 -13.56 -18.09
CA GLU A 367 38.55 -12.19 -17.98
C GLU A 367 37.19 -12.04 -18.67
N ARG A 368 37.06 -12.47 -19.93
CA ARG A 368 35.79 -12.43 -20.68
C ARG A 368 34.66 -13.17 -19.97
N VAL A 369 34.96 -14.36 -19.43
CA VAL A 369 34.02 -15.16 -18.62
C VAL A 369 33.63 -14.41 -17.33
N GLY A 370 34.58 -13.76 -16.67
CA GLY A 370 34.31 -12.91 -15.51
C GLY A 370 33.36 -11.75 -15.82
N TRP A 371 33.59 -11.04 -16.92
CA TRP A 371 32.72 -9.96 -17.41
C TRP A 371 31.32 -10.47 -17.77
N ALA A 372 31.24 -11.59 -18.48
CA ALA A 372 29.97 -12.24 -18.81
C ALA A 372 29.22 -12.65 -17.53
N GLY A 373 29.92 -13.15 -16.52
CA GLY A 373 29.35 -13.48 -15.22
C GLY A 373 28.74 -12.29 -14.48
N ASP A 374 29.42 -11.14 -14.48
CA ASP A 374 28.89 -9.91 -13.88
C ASP A 374 27.65 -9.43 -14.65
N ALA A 375 27.68 -9.48 -15.97
CA ALA A 375 26.55 -9.10 -16.82
C ALA A 375 25.35 -10.02 -16.57
N LEU A 376 25.55 -11.34 -16.56
CA LEU A 376 24.50 -12.32 -16.24
C LEU A 376 23.92 -12.12 -14.84
N ALA A 377 24.77 -11.82 -13.85
CA ALA A 377 24.32 -11.51 -12.49
C ALA A 377 23.45 -10.25 -12.47
N ALA A 378 23.86 -9.18 -13.17
CA ALA A 378 23.08 -7.95 -13.29
C ALA A 378 21.74 -8.17 -14.00
N VAL A 379 21.70 -9.00 -15.06
CA VAL A 379 20.45 -9.38 -15.74
C VAL A 379 19.51 -10.10 -14.76
N ARG A 380 20.02 -11.09 -14.03
CA ARG A 380 19.24 -11.83 -13.02
C ARG A 380 18.72 -10.91 -11.91
N GLU A 381 19.55 -10.00 -11.40
CA GLU A 381 19.13 -9.00 -10.42
C GLU A 381 18.03 -8.08 -10.96
N GLY A 382 18.14 -7.64 -12.22
CA GLY A 382 17.11 -6.84 -12.88
C GLY A 382 15.79 -7.59 -13.07
N GLU A 383 15.83 -8.87 -13.44
CA GLU A 383 14.64 -9.72 -13.54
C GLU A 383 13.96 -9.94 -12.18
N LEU A 384 14.73 -10.16 -11.11
CA LEU A 384 14.21 -10.24 -9.74
C LEU A 384 13.57 -8.91 -9.31
N ALA A 385 14.25 -7.79 -9.54
CA ALA A 385 13.72 -6.46 -9.23
C ALA A 385 12.41 -6.16 -9.99
N ARG A 386 12.29 -6.58 -11.26
CA ARG A 386 11.05 -6.45 -12.04
C ARG A 386 9.90 -7.28 -11.45
N ARG A 387 10.17 -8.48 -10.93
CA ARG A 387 9.17 -9.30 -10.21
C ARG A 387 8.76 -8.67 -8.88
N GLU A 388 9.69 -8.07 -8.16
CA GLU A 388 9.40 -7.35 -6.91
C GLU A 388 8.51 -6.12 -7.17
N LEU A 389 8.82 -5.33 -8.21
CA LEU A 389 7.99 -4.21 -8.65
C LEU A 389 6.58 -4.66 -9.10
N GLU A 390 6.48 -5.75 -9.85
CA GLU A 390 5.18 -6.33 -10.25
C GLU A 390 4.38 -6.79 -9.01
N THR A 391 5.04 -7.42 -8.04
CA THR A 391 4.41 -7.84 -6.77
C THR A 391 3.91 -6.63 -5.98
N ALA A 392 4.71 -5.56 -5.90
CA ALA A 392 4.32 -4.31 -5.26
C ALA A 392 3.13 -3.66 -5.97
N ALA A 393 3.13 -3.65 -7.32
CA ALA A 393 2.03 -3.12 -8.13
C ALA A 393 0.72 -3.86 -7.85
N ASN A 394 0.75 -5.19 -7.85
CA ASN A 394 -0.43 -6.02 -7.57
C ASN A 394 -0.91 -5.87 -6.11
N THR A 395 0.01 -5.72 -5.16
CA THR A 395 -0.33 -5.48 -3.75
C THR A 395 -1.05 -4.14 -3.57
N LEU A 396 -0.53 -3.08 -4.22
CA LEU A 396 -1.11 -1.74 -4.18
C LEU A 396 -2.52 -1.71 -4.78
N GLU A 397 -2.69 -2.35 -5.95
CA GLU A 397 -3.97 -2.48 -6.65
C GLU A 397 -5.02 -3.20 -5.77
N GLN A 398 -4.66 -4.36 -5.21
CA GLN A 398 -5.54 -5.12 -4.32
C GLN A 398 -5.87 -4.39 -3.02
N ALA A 399 -4.93 -3.62 -2.47
CA ALA A 399 -5.18 -2.82 -1.27
C ALA A 399 -6.22 -1.74 -1.53
N ALA A 400 -6.15 -1.05 -2.68
CA ALA A 400 -7.13 -0.03 -3.05
C ALA A 400 -8.53 -0.61 -3.28
N VAL A 401 -8.64 -1.77 -3.95
CA VAL A 401 -9.92 -2.47 -4.17
C VAL A 401 -10.55 -2.88 -2.85
N ARG A 402 -9.76 -3.41 -1.90
CA ARG A 402 -10.26 -3.81 -0.57
C ARG A 402 -10.81 -2.62 0.22
N VAL A 403 -10.12 -1.48 0.20
CA VAL A 403 -10.61 -0.25 0.86
C VAL A 403 -11.91 0.23 0.19
N ALA A 404 -11.98 0.22 -1.14
CA ALA A 404 -13.19 0.61 -1.85
C ALA A 404 -14.40 -0.24 -1.45
N ALA A 405 -14.22 -1.56 -1.37
CA ALA A 405 -15.27 -2.49 -0.95
C ALA A 405 -15.69 -2.29 0.51
N ALA A 406 -14.72 -2.15 1.42
CA ALA A 406 -14.98 -1.99 2.86
C ALA A 406 -15.74 -0.69 3.17
N GLU A 407 -15.39 0.40 2.49
CA GLU A 407 -15.98 1.74 2.70
C GLU A 407 -17.16 2.03 1.74
N ARG A 408 -17.58 1.04 0.92
CA ARG A 408 -18.64 1.17 -0.10
C ARG A 408 -18.45 2.38 -1.02
N LEU A 409 -17.22 2.58 -1.48
CA LEU A 409 -16.84 3.69 -2.34
C LEU A 409 -16.97 3.31 -3.82
N ASP A 410 -17.19 4.31 -4.67
CA ASP A 410 -17.49 4.11 -6.09
C ASP A 410 -16.30 3.50 -6.85
N GLN A 411 -15.07 3.97 -6.57
CA GLN A 411 -13.86 3.53 -7.28
C GLN A 411 -12.55 3.85 -6.54
N PRO A 412 -11.44 3.16 -6.87
CA PRO A 412 -10.10 3.59 -6.49
C PRO A 412 -9.75 4.99 -7.01
N ALA A 413 -8.86 5.70 -6.29
CA ALA A 413 -8.31 6.97 -6.74
C ALA A 413 -7.46 6.79 -8.02
N PRO A 414 -7.55 7.71 -9.00
CA PRO A 414 -6.82 7.59 -10.26
C PRO A 414 -5.29 7.59 -10.08
N GLU A 415 -4.78 8.27 -9.06
CA GLU A 415 -3.35 8.27 -8.73
C GLU A 415 -2.83 6.87 -8.40
N VAL A 416 -3.68 5.97 -7.89
CA VAL A 416 -3.29 4.58 -7.62
C VAL A 416 -3.01 3.83 -8.91
N ALA A 417 -3.86 4.00 -9.93
CA ALA A 417 -3.65 3.36 -11.23
C ALA A 417 -2.34 3.84 -11.88
N GLU A 418 -2.05 5.13 -11.77
CA GLU A 418 -0.81 5.72 -12.29
C GLU A 418 0.44 5.21 -11.55
N LEU A 419 0.38 5.08 -10.23
CA LEU A 419 1.48 4.48 -9.45
C LEU A 419 1.71 3.01 -9.83
N VAL A 420 0.64 2.24 -10.03
CA VAL A 420 0.72 0.85 -10.53
C VAL A 420 1.40 0.80 -11.90
N LEU A 421 1.04 1.69 -12.82
CA LEU A 421 1.71 1.80 -14.13
C LEU A 421 3.19 2.15 -13.99
N CYS A 422 3.54 3.08 -13.11
CA CYS A 422 4.94 3.47 -12.86
C CYS A 422 5.76 2.30 -12.29
N LEU A 423 5.20 1.52 -11.36
CA LEU A 423 5.85 0.32 -10.81
C LEU A 423 6.12 -0.72 -11.91
N ARG A 424 5.09 -1.05 -12.73
CA ARG A 424 5.22 -2.01 -13.83
C ARG A 424 6.23 -1.55 -14.90
N ALA A 425 6.32 -0.25 -15.13
CA ALA A 425 7.28 0.35 -16.05
C ALA A 425 8.68 0.58 -15.46
N ALA A 426 8.88 0.32 -14.16
CA ALA A 426 10.09 0.70 -13.41
C ALA A 426 10.47 2.18 -13.57
N ALA A 427 9.48 3.07 -13.62
CA ALA A 427 9.66 4.51 -13.83
C ALA A 427 9.70 5.27 -12.49
N ASP A 428 10.88 5.30 -11.85
CA ASP A 428 11.10 5.88 -10.52
C ASP A 428 10.74 7.37 -10.41
N GLN A 429 11.17 8.20 -11.37
CA GLN A 429 10.88 9.64 -11.33
C GLN A 429 9.37 9.92 -11.49
N ALA A 430 8.70 9.20 -12.39
CA ALA A 430 7.26 9.32 -12.58
C ALA A 430 6.48 8.81 -11.36
N TYR A 431 6.98 7.76 -10.71
CA TYR A 431 6.43 7.24 -9.46
C TYR A 431 6.45 8.31 -8.36
N ALA A 432 7.60 8.95 -8.12
CA ALA A 432 7.74 9.99 -7.10
C ALA A 432 6.77 11.17 -7.34
N ASP A 433 6.62 11.62 -8.59
CA ASP A 433 5.68 12.69 -8.96
C ASP A 433 4.23 12.31 -8.65
N TRP A 434 3.83 11.08 -8.98
CA TRP A 434 2.49 10.57 -8.67
C TRP A 434 2.28 10.30 -7.19
N HIS A 435 3.32 9.95 -6.45
CA HIS A 435 3.24 9.74 -5.01
C HIS A 435 2.91 11.05 -4.28
N VAL A 436 3.53 12.16 -4.68
CA VAL A 436 3.19 13.51 -4.19
C VAL A 436 1.75 13.87 -4.51
N LYS A 437 1.28 13.60 -5.74
CA LYS A 437 -0.12 13.83 -6.14
C LYS A 437 -1.10 12.99 -5.32
N MET A 438 -0.78 11.73 -5.03
CA MET A 438 -1.59 10.87 -4.17
C MET A 438 -1.68 11.42 -2.74
N ALA A 439 -0.58 11.92 -2.18
CA ALA A 439 -0.58 12.54 -0.85
C ALA A 439 -1.48 13.80 -0.81
N ALA A 440 -1.43 14.64 -1.85
CA ALA A 440 -2.32 15.78 -2.00
C ALA A 440 -3.80 15.34 -2.12
N ALA A 441 -4.08 14.32 -2.93
CA ALA A 441 -5.41 13.76 -3.11
C ALA A 441 -5.98 13.15 -1.81
N ARG A 442 -5.18 12.42 -1.03
CA ARG A 442 -5.54 11.94 0.32
C ARG A 442 -5.90 13.09 1.25
N ARG A 443 -5.13 14.19 1.23
CA ARG A 443 -5.43 15.39 2.01
C ARG A 443 -6.75 16.01 1.58
N ALA A 444 -7.00 16.14 0.28
CA ALA A 444 -8.26 16.65 -0.25
C ALA A 444 -9.46 15.80 0.18
N ARG A 445 -9.35 14.46 0.13
CA ARG A 445 -10.39 13.55 0.64
C ARG A 445 -10.66 13.76 2.12
N ARG A 446 -9.63 13.82 2.98
CA ARG A 446 -9.81 14.08 4.42
C ARG A 446 -10.54 15.39 4.69
N LEU A 447 -10.23 16.44 3.93
CA LEU A 447 -10.92 17.73 4.05
C LEU A 447 -12.37 17.65 3.57
N ALA A 448 -12.66 16.89 2.51
CA ALA A 448 -14.01 16.68 2.00
C ALA A 448 -14.90 15.88 2.98
N VAL A 449 -14.34 14.82 3.59
CA VAL A 449 -15.02 14.03 4.63
C VAL A 449 -15.31 14.87 5.87
N LEU A 450 -14.31 15.63 6.35
CA LEU A 450 -14.51 16.53 7.50
C LEU A 450 -15.60 17.58 7.22
N ARG A 451 -15.63 18.12 6.00
CA ARG A 451 -16.68 19.07 5.62
C ARG A 451 -18.05 18.40 5.66
N GLU A 452 -18.20 17.19 5.12
CA GLU A 452 -19.47 16.44 5.18
C GLU A 452 -19.92 16.16 6.62
N GLU A 453 -18.99 15.76 7.49
CA GLU A 453 -19.24 15.55 8.92
C GLU A 453 -19.75 16.83 9.60
N LEU A 454 -19.04 17.95 9.44
CA LEU A 454 -19.42 19.23 10.02
C LEU A 454 -20.75 19.74 9.44
N THR A 455 -20.98 19.57 8.14
CA THR A 455 -22.24 19.91 7.49
C THR A 455 -23.40 19.06 8.00
N SER A 456 -23.20 17.75 8.22
CA SER A 456 -24.23 16.86 8.77
C SER A 456 -24.62 17.26 10.18
N ARG A 457 -23.65 17.47 11.07
CA ARG A 457 -23.87 17.98 12.43
C ARG A 457 -24.61 19.32 12.42
N LEU A 458 -24.23 20.21 11.50
CA LEU A 458 -24.89 21.51 11.35
C LEU A 458 -26.33 21.36 10.85
N ALA A 459 -26.60 20.44 9.92
CA ALA A 459 -27.92 20.20 9.35
C ALA A 459 -28.92 19.64 10.37
N GLU A 460 -28.44 18.85 11.34
CA GLU A 460 -29.26 18.33 12.45
C GLU A 460 -29.82 19.48 13.33
N GLY A 461 -28.98 20.47 13.64
CA GLY A 461 -29.38 21.64 14.43
C GLY A 461 -30.04 22.75 13.62
N ALA A 462 -29.60 22.99 12.38
CA ALA A 462 -30.07 24.08 11.51
C ALA A 462 -30.12 23.63 10.03
N PRO A 463 -31.20 22.96 9.58
CA PRO A 463 -31.29 22.35 8.26
C PRO A 463 -31.17 23.33 7.08
N GLY A 464 -31.51 24.61 7.27
CA GLY A 464 -31.39 25.63 6.22
C GLY A 464 -29.98 26.21 6.08
N LEU A 465 -29.10 26.01 7.07
CA LEU A 465 -27.79 26.66 7.12
C LEU A 465 -26.77 26.09 6.12
N PRO A 466 -26.73 24.76 5.85
CA PRO A 466 -25.91 24.21 4.76
C PRO A 466 -26.20 24.87 3.41
N ALA A 467 -27.47 25.06 3.05
CA ALA A 467 -27.85 25.70 1.79
C ALA A 467 -27.39 27.17 1.72
N LEU A 468 -27.39 27.87 2.86
CA LEU A 468 -26.85 29.23 2.95
C LEU A 468 -25.32 29.25 2.74
N LEU A 469 -24.60 28.28 3.32
CA LEU A 469 -23.15 28.11 3.12
C LEU A 469 -22.81 27.76 1.66
N GLU A 470 -23.63 26.94 1.01
CA GLU A 470 -23.47 26.62 -0.42
C GLU A 470 -23.68 27.86 -1.31
N ALA A 471 -24.63 28.72 -0.95
CA ALA A 471 -24.93 29.94 -1.70
C ALA A 471 -23.87 31.04 -1.52
N ASP A 472 -23.34 31.20 -0.31
CA ASP A 472 -22.29 32.16 0.02
C ASP A 472 -21.44 31.61 1.16
N ALA A 473 -20.14 31.40 0.94
CA ALA A 473 -19.16 31.01 1.95
C ALA A 473 -17.94 31.94 1.97
N THR A 474 -18.09 33.20 1.56
CA THR A 474 -16.94 34.12 1.53
C THR A 474 -16.51 34.54 2.94
N GLU A 475 -15.20 34.63 3.19
CA GLU A 475 -14.68 35.01 4.52
C GLU A 475 -15.15 36.42 4.93
N ALA A 476 -15.30 37.33 3.96
CA ALA A 476 -15.77 38.68 4.19
C ALA A 476 -17.22 38.74 4.70
N SER A 477 -18.13 37.90 4.17
CA SER A 477 -19.53 37.89 4.61
C SER A 477 -19.73 37.11 5.92
N TRP A 478 -18.91 36.09 6.16
CA TRP A 478 -19.07 35.20 7.31
C TRP A 478 -18.28 35.61 8.56
N ALA A 479 -17.15 36.31 8.43
CA ALA A 479 -16.39 36.77 9.59
C ALA A 479 -17.24 37.51 10.66
N PRO A 480 -18.08 38.51 10.31
CA PRO A 480 -18.92 39.18 11.30
C PRO A 480 -20.06 38.29 11.84
N ARG A 481 -20.52 37.30 11.07
CA ARG A 481 -21.54 36.32 11.50
C ARG A 481 -20.96 35.33 12.53
N ILE A 482 -19.77 34.80 12.24
CA ILE A 482 -19.04 33.87 13.12
C ILE A 482 -18.70 34.53 14.46
N ALA A 483 -18.29 35.81 14.45
CA ALA A 483 -17.99 36.55 15.68
C ALA A 483 -19.17 36.65 16.66
N ARG A 484 -20.40 36.42 16.18
CA ARG A 484 -21.64 36.44 16.96
C ARG A 484 -22.37 35.10 16.94
N TRP A 485 -21.66 34.01 16.66
CA TRP A 485 -22.24 32.70 16.43
C TRP A 485 -23.15 32.24 17.59
N ASP A 486 -22.64 32.23 18.81
CA ASP A 486 -23.37 31.77 19.99
C ASP A 486 -24.63 32.61 20.27
N ALA A 487 -24.49 33.94 20.16
CA ALA A 487 -25.59 34.88 20.38
C ALA A 487 -26.68 34.76 19.30
N ALA A 488 -26.27 34.58 18.03
CA ALA A 488 -27.19 34.38 16.93
C ALA A 488 -27.94 33.05 17.07
N TRP A 489 -27.24 31.97 17.48
CA TRP A 489 -27.86 30.67 17.70
C TRP A 489 -28.90 30.70 18.83
N ALA A 490 -28.55 31.30 19.98
CA ALA A 490 -29.48 31.43 21.10
C ALA A 490 -30.76 32.18 20.71
N ALA A 491 -30.62 33.30 20.00
CA ALA A 491 -31.77 34.07 19.50
C ALA A 491 -32.61 33.29 18.48
N ALA A 492 -31.96 32.57 17.54
CA ALA A 492 -32.65 31.76 16.54
C ALA A 492 -33.37 30.54 17.17
N ARG A 493 -32.81 29.96 18.24
CA ARG A 493 -33.43 28.87 19.00
C ARG A 493 -34.67 29.35 19.74
N GLU A 494 -34.57 30.45 20.50
CA GLU A 494 -35.71 31.07 21.19
C GLU A 494 -36.83 31.39 20.20
N LEU A 495 -36.48 31.95 19.04
CA LEU A 495 -37.45 32.26 17.99
C LEU A 495 -38.05 30.99 17.38
N SER A 496 -37.26 29.93 17.19
CA SER A 496 -37.75 28.64 16.69
C SER A 496 -38.69 27.95 17.69
N GLU A 497 -38.40 28.06 18.99
CA GLU A 497 -39.27 27.60 20.07
C GLU A 497 -40.57 28.41 20.14
N ALA A 498 -40.50 29.74 19.99
CA ALA A 498 -41.67 30.61 19.91
C ALA A 498 -42.52 30.32 18.66
N MET A 499 -41.89 30.02 17.52
CA MET A 499 -42.57 29.55 16.31
C MET A 499 -43.16 28.14 16.45
N ALA A 500 -42.58 27.32 17.33
CA ALA A 500 -43.13 26.04 17.74
C ALA A 500 -44.23 26.18 18.83
N GLY A 501 -44.50 27.40 19.30
CA GLY A 501 -45.58 27.76 20.23
C GLY A 501 -46.98 27.39 19.71
N PRO A 502 -48.03 27.48 20.56
CA PRO A 502 -49.26 26.72 20.43
C PRO A 502 -49.94 26.95 19.08
N ALA A 503 -49.70 26.01 18.18
CA ALA A 503 -50.57 25.24 17.31
C ALA A 503 -51.92 25.80 16.82
N VAL A 504 -52.58 26.77 17.46
CA VAL A 504 -53.90 27.26 17.08
C VAL A 504 -53.79 28.50 16.19
N ARG A 505 -54.15 28.36 14.93
CA ARG A 505 -54.29 29.46 13.96
C ARG A 505 -55.77 29.69 13.68
N VAL A 506 -56.21 30.94 13.60
CA VAL A 506 -57.58 31.29 13.17
C VAL A 506 -57.50 31.95 11.80
N VAL A 507 -58.03 31.31 10.76
CA VAL A 507 -57.89 31.71 9.35
C VAL A 507 -59.28 31.73 8.70
N ALA A 508 -59.60 32.72 7.87
CA ALA A 508 -60.89 32.74 7.16
C ALA A 508 -60.99 31.61 6.12
N MET A 509 -62.19 31.11 5.85
CA MET A 509 -62.39 29.98 4.92
C MET A 509 -61.81 30.23 3.51
N PRO A 510 -61.96 31.40 2.88
CA PRO A 510 -61.36 31.67 1.57
C PRO A 510 -59.82 31.59 1.58
N GLU A 511 -59.20 32.01 2.68
CA GLU A 511 -57.75 31.96 2.85
C GLU A 511 -57.26 30.53 3.09
N LEU A 512 -58.01 29.72 3.85
CA LEU A 512 -57.73 28.29 4.01
C LEU A 512 -57.82 27.54 2.68
N ILE A 513 -58.82 27.85 1.85
CA ILE A 513 -58.99 27.28 0.50
C ILE A 513 -57.79 27.64 -0.37
N ALA A 514 -57.33 28.90 -0.34
CA ALA A 514 -56.16 29.34 -1.09
C ALA A 514 -54.87 28.62 -0.63
N GLN A 515 -54.69 28.41 0.68
CA GLN A 515 -53.53 27.70 1.23
C GLN A 515 -53.54 26.19 0.92
N SER A 516 -54.74 25.57 0.89
CA SER A 516 -54.92 24.17 0.46
C SER A 516 -54.58 23.99 -1.03
N ALA A 517 -55.06 24.91 -1.88
CA ALA A 517 -54.76 24.90 -3.31
C ALA A 517 -53.27 25.05 -3.62
N ALA A 518 -52.50 25.69 -2.73
CA ALA A 518 -51.04 25.84 -2.85
C ALA A 518 -50.23 24.62 -2.39
N GLY A 519 -50.87 23.48 -2.08
CA GLY A 519 -50.21 22.21 -1.75
C GLY A 519 -50.14 21.89 -0.25
N GLY A 520 -50.86 22.60 0.61
CA GLY A 520 -50.94 22.29 2.03
C GLY A 520 -51.72 21.00 2.30
N ARG A 521 -51.07 19.99 2.88
CA ARG A 521 -51.73 18.75 3.33
C ARG A 521 -52.63 19.07 4.54
N LEU A 522 -53.91 18.72 4.44
CA LEU A 522 -54.90 18.77 5.52
C LEU A 522 -55.22 17.32 5.93
N ASP A 523 -55.10 17.02 7.22
CA ASP A 523 -55.22 15.65 7.73
C ASP A 523 -56.62 15.35 8.29
N VAL A 524 -57.23 16.30 9.02
CA VAL A 524 -58.60 16.17 9.54
C VAL A 524 -59.35 17.50 9.45
N LEU A 525 -60.57 17.47 8.90
CA LEU A 525 -61.54 18.56 9.00
C LEU A 525 -62.61 18.17 10.02
N VAL A 526 -62.70 18.92 11.11
CA VAL A 526 -63.75 18.80 12.10
C VAL A 526 -64.80 19.86 11.78
N VAL A 527 -65.98 19.41 11.38
CA VAL A 527 -67.15 20.28 11.17
C VAL A 527 -68.09 20.06 12.35
N HIS A 528 -68.55 21.15 12.97
CA HIS A 528 -69.54 21.05 14.02
C HIS A 528 -70.88 20.65 13.39
N ASP A 529 -71.43 19.50 13.79
CA ASP A 529 -72.71 18.98 13.28
C ASP A 529 -73.86 19.41 14.20
N PRO A 530 -74.72 20.36 13.79
CA PRO A 530 -75.80 20.84 14.62
C PRO A 530 -76.95 19.82 14.79
N THR A 531 -77.05 18.80 13.93
CA THR A 531 -78.20 17.86 13.90
C THR A 531 -77.99 16.59 14.72
N ALA A 532 -76.74 16.30 15.14
CA ALA A 532 -76.35 15.14 15.96
C ALA A 532 -76.59 13.76 15.31
N GLU A 533 -76.58 13.67 13.98
CA GLU A 533 -76.79 12.41 13.24
C GLU A 533 -75.67 11.37 13.45
N HIS A 534 -74.48 11.79 13.91
CA HIS A 534 -73.27 10.96 14.01
C HIS A 534 -72.83 10.64 15.46
N ALA A 535 -73.78 10.56 16.40
CA ALA A 535 -73.49 10.45 17.83
C ALA A 535 -72.77 9.15 18.26
N GLU A 536 -72.85 8.09 17.46
CA GLU A 536 -72.27 6.78 17.78
C GLU A 536 -70.77 6.72 17.44
N ASP A 537 -70.37 7.25 16.28
CA ASP A 537 -68.97 7.42 15.88
C ASP A 537 -68.21 8.37 16.83
N GLN A 538 -68.91 9.37 17.39
CA GLN A 538 -68.38 10.30 18.38
C GLN A 538 -68.01 9.63 19.71
N ARG A 539 -68.76 8.59 20.12
CA ARG A 539 -68.46 7.82 21.35
C ARG A 539 -67.26 6.90 21.18
N LEU A 540 -67.06 6.33 19.98
CA LEU A 540 -65.95 5.42 19.69
C LEU A 540 -64.59 6.14 19.69
N LEU A 541 -64.57 7.46 19.42
CA LEU A 541 -63.36 8.28 19.33
C LEU A 541 -63.11 9.17 20.56
N ASP A 542 -63.92 9.03 21.62
CA ASP A 542 -63.86 9.83 22.86
C ASP A 542 -63.91 11.36 22.62
N LEU A 543 -64.70 11.79 21.64
CA LEU A 543 -64.83 13.20 21.24
C LEU A 543 -66.01 13.88 21.93
N ALA A 544 -65.90 15.20 22.14
CA ALA A 544 -67.00 15.99 22.70
C ALA A 544 -68.28 15.87 21.83
N PRO A 545 -69.49 15.87 22.44
CA PRO A 545 -70.74 15.65 21.71
C PRO A 545 -70.96 16.71 20.61
N ARG A 546 -71.34 16.27 19.40
CA ARG A 546 -71.55 17.07 18.15
C ARG A 546 -70.30 17.42 17.34
N THR A 547 -69.24 16.63 17.47
CA THR A 547 -68.01 16.76 16.67
C THR A 547 -68.05 15.78 15.50
N VAL A 548 -68.20 16.24 14.24
CA VAL A 548 -68.05 15.34 13.08
C VAL A 548 -66.62 15.41 12.57
N VAL A 549 -65.93 14.27 12.66
CA VAL A 549 -64.64 14.06 12.00
C VAL A 549 -64.94 13.67 10.56
N VAL A 550 -64.77 14.60 9.62
CA VAL A 550 -64.69 14.20 8.21
C VAL A 550 -63.26 13.72 7.98
N THR A 551 -63.02 12.43 8.19
CA THR A 551 -61.81 11.82 7.62
C THR A 551 -61.97 11.84 6.10
N ARG A 552 -60.83 12.01 5.40
CA ARG A 552 -60.73 12.33 3.97
C ARG A 552 -61.75 11.60 3.08
N PRO A 553 -62.15 12.22 1.94
CA PRO A 553 -62.59 11.42 0.81
C PRO A 553 -61.48 10.41 0.50
N ALA A 554 -61.80 9.12 0.50
CA ALA A 554 -60.89 8.03 0.18
C ALA A 554 -59.95 8.46 -0.97
N GLY A 555 -58.64 8.26 -0.78
CA GLY A 555 -57.67 8.59 -1.82
C GLY A 555 -58.02 7.85 -3.12
N PRO A 556 -57.56 8.30 -4.30
CA PRO A 556 -57.92 7.66 -5.56
C PRO A 556 -57.66 6.15 -5.59
N ARG A 557 -56.63 5.66 -4.86
CA ARG A 557 -56.37 4.24 -4.64
C ARG A 557 -57.51 3.54 -3.89
N GLU A 558 -57.90 4.07 -2.73
CA GLU A 558 -58.93 3.49 -1.86
C GLU A 558 -60.29 3.47 -2.57
N VAL A 559 -60.66 4.56 -3.27
CA VAL A 559 -61.87 4.62 -4.12
C VAL A 559 -61.86 3.53 -5.20
N VAL A 560 -60.72 3.30 -5.85
CA VAL A 560 -60.60 2.28 -6.88
C VAL A 560 -60.72 0.86 -6.29
N LEU A 561 -60.09 0.60 -5.14
CA LEU A 561 -60.17 -0.70 -4.47
C LEU A 561 -61.57 -0.99 -3.92
N GLU A 562 -62.27 0.03 -3.45
CA GLU A 562 -63.65 -0.06 -2.99
C GLU A 562 -64.60 -0.33 -4.16
N LEU A 563 -64.51 0.43 -5.25
CA LEU A 563 -65.28 0.16 -6.47
C LEU A 563 -65.01 -1.26 -6.99
N ALA A 564 -63.74 -1.68 -7.04
CA ALA A 564 -63.35 -3.01 -7.51
C ALA A 564 -63.78 -4.14 -6.57
N SER A 565 -64.11 -3.86 -5.31
CA SER A 565 -64.67 -4.83 -4.36
C SER A 565 -66.16 -5.11 -4.59
N THR A 566 -66.87 -4.18 -5.25
CA THR A 566 -68.29 -4.35 -5.62
C THR A 566 -68.47 -5.04 -6.97
N GLY A 567 -67.41 -5.16 -7.76
CA GLY A 567 -67.41 -5.84 -9.06
C GLY A 567 -66.31 -5.32 -10.00
N PRO A 568 -66.22 -5.86 -11.23
CA PRO A 568 -65.22 -5.43 -12.20
C PRO A 568 -65.42 -3.97 -12.66
N VAL A 569 -64.46 -3.10 -12.37
CA VAL A 569 -64.47 -1.69 -12.76
C VAL A 569 -63.77 -1.46 -14.08
N SER A 570 -64.18 -0.45 -14.83
CA SER A 570 -63.53 0.04 -16.04
C SER A 570 -62.73 1.31 -15.75
N GLY A 571 -61.79 1.63 -16.65
CA GLY A 571 -61.03 2.86 -16.53
C GLY A 571 -61.92 4.12 -16.64
N ALA A 572 -63.11 4.02 -17.24
CA ALA A 572 -64.07 5.12 -17.30
C ALA A 572 -64.76 5.34 -15.93
N GLU A 573 -65.22 4.28 -15.28
CA GLU A 573 -65.81 4.33 -13.93
C GLU A 573 -64.81 4.84 -12.90
N VAL A 574 -63.55 4.39 -13.00
CA VAL A 574 -62.45 4.88 -12.14
C VAL A 574 -62.22 6.38 -12.32
N ARG A 575 -62.22 6.89 -13.56
CA ARG A 575 -62.09 8.33 -13.81
C ARG A 575 -63.29 9.13 -13.30
N ALA A 576 -64.49 8.61 -13.50
CA ALA A 576 -65.72 9.24 -13.03
C ALA A 576 -65.71 9.37 -11.50
N ALA A 577 -65.25 8.35 -10.79
CA ALA A 577 -65.25 8.34 -9.32
C ALA A 577 -64.06 9.09 -8.69
N THR A 578 -62.89 9.10 -9.34
CA THR A 578 -61.67 9.70 -8.76
C THR A 578 -61.35 11.11 -9.29
N GLY A 579 -62.02 11.55 -10.37
CA GLY A 579 -61.69 12.80 -11.07
C GLY A 579 -60.32 12.79 -11.78
N LEU A 580 -59.62 11.65 -11.84
CA LEU A 580 -58.30 11.56 -12.44
C LEU A 580 -58.33 11.73 -13.96
N SER A 581 -57.29 12.36 -14.50
CA SER A 581 -57.07 12.38 -15.95
C SER A 581 -56.81 10.97 -16.50
N PRO A 582 -57.06 10.72 -17.80
CA PRO A 582 -56.84 9.39 -18.39
C PRO A 582 -55.44 8.80 -18.20
N ALA A 583 -54.40 9.64 -18.21
CA ALA A 583 -53.04 9.21 -17.96
C ALA A 583 -52.86 8.77 -16.50
N ARG A 584 -53.31 9.59 -15.54
CA ARG A 584 -53.17 9.30 -14.10
C ARG A 584 -54.00 8.10 -13.67
N SER A 585 -55.22 7.94 -14.19
CA SER A 585 -56.04 6.75 -13.92
C SER A 585 -55.37 5.47 -14.43
N ARG A 586 -54.70 5.53 -15.59
CA ARG A 586 -54.00 4.37 -16.17
C ARG A 586 -52.76 4.01 -15.34
N THR A 587 -51.98 5.00 -14.92
CA THR A 587 -50.82 4.81 -14.04
C THR A 587 -51.25 4.20 -12.70
N LEU A 588 -52.30 4.74 -12.08
CA LEU A 588 -52.81 4.22 -10.81
C LEU A 588 -53.29 2.76 -10.95
N LEU A 589 -54.10 2.46 -11.97
CA LEU A 589 -54.58 1.09 -12.21
C LEU A 589 -53.44 0.11 -12.47
N GLN A 590 -52.38 0.54 -13.18
CA GLN A 590 -51.20 -0.31 -13.39
C GLN A 590 -50.44 -0.54 -12.08
N GLN A 591 -50.24 0.50 -11.26
CA GLN A 591 -49.60 0.36 -9.95
C GLN A 591 -50.34 -0.60 -9.03
N LEU A 592 -51.67 -0.57 -9.03
CA LEU A 592 -52.48 -1.48 -8.21
C LEU A 592 -52.45 -2.93 -8.73
N VAL A 593 -52.28 -3.12 -10.04
CA VAL A 593 -52.03 -4.45 -10.63
C VAL A 593 -50.64 -4.96 -10.27
N ASP A 594 -49.61 -4.11 -10.39
CA ASP A 594 -48.23 -4.46 -10.07
C ASP A 594 -48.06 -4.77 -8.56
N ALA A 595 -48.85 -4.12 -7.71
CA ALA A 595 -48.93 -4.39 -6.27
C ALA A 595 -49.78 -5.63 -5.91
N GLY A 596 -50.39 -6.29 -6.90
CA GLY A 596 -51.23 -7.47 -6.68
C GLY A 596 -52.60 -7.18 -6.04
N GLU A 597 -53.03 -5.92 -6.01
CA GLU A 597 -54.30 -5.52 -5.36
C GLU A 597 -55.49 -5.56 -6.33
N LEU A 598 -55.21 -5.46 -7.63
CA LEU A 598 -56.18 -5.61 -8.71
C LEU A 598 -55.73 -6.68 -9.69
N VAL A 599 -56.69 -7.41 -10.23
CA VAL A 599 -56.48 -8.34 -11.36
C VAL A 599 -57.13 -7.76 -12.60
N ARG A 600 -56.34 -7.67 -13.67
CA ARG A 600 -56.77 -7.16 -14.97
C ARG A 600 -57.39 -8.30 -15.80
N THR A 601 -58.64 -8.12 -16.24
CA THR A 601 -59.34 -9.07 -17.13
C THR A 601 -59.77 -8.41 -18.44
N GLY A 602 -59.64 -9.13 -19.55
CA GLY A 602 -60.10 -8.70 -20.89
C GLY A 602 -59.04 -8.07 -21.80
N ALA A 603 -59.26 -8.16 -23.12
CA ALA A 603 -58.39 -7.60 -24.16
C ALA A 603 -58.54 -6.07 -24.30
N THR A 604 -57.66 -5.44 -25.09
CA THR A 604 -57.34 -4.00 -25.15
C THR A 604 -58.51 -3.00 -25.18
N SER A 605 -59.68 -3.36 -25.74
CA SER A 605 -60.86 -2.48 -25.80
C SER A 605 -61.91 -2.75 -24.72
N ALA A 606 -61.77 -3.83 -23.94
CA ALA A 606 -62.72 -4.26 -22.92
C ALA A 606 -62.03 -4.63 -21.59
N THR A 607 -60.93 -3.96 -21.26
CA THR A 607 -60.21 -4.19 -20.01
C THR A 607 -61.06 -3.76 -18.81
N ARG A 608 -61.29 -4.70 -17.88
CA ARG A 608 -61.88 -4.49 -16.55
C ARG A 608 -60.86 -4.86 -15.48
N TRP A 609 -61.01 -4.29 -14.29
CA TRP A 609 -60.17 -4.55 -13.12
C TRP A 609 -61.09 -4.99 -11.98
N HIS A 610 -60.75 -6.08 -11.29
CA HIS A 610 -61.45 -6.49 -10.08
C HIS A 610 -60.44 -6.62 -8.95
N ARG A 611 -60.91 -6.50 -7.71
CA ARG A 611 -60.03 -6.67 -6.55
C ARG A 611 -59.47 -8.08 -6.56
N ALA A 612 -58.16 -8.21 -6.35
CA ALA A 612 -57.57 -9.53 -6.15
C ALA A 612 -58.20 -10.13 -4.90
N ASP A 613 -58.73 -11.35 -4.99
CA ASP A 613 -59.15 -12.06 -3.79
C ASP A 613 -57.91 -12.19 -2.89
N PRO A 614 -58.01 -11.84 -1.59
CA PRO A 614 -56.92 -12.11 -0.67
C PRO A 614 -56.65 -13.60 -0.77
N VAL A 615 -55.45 -13.97 -1.20
CA VAL A 615 -55.06 -15.37 -1.40
C VAL A 615 -55.33 -16.10 -0.09
N GLY A 616 -56.46 -16.81 -0.04
CA GLY A 616 -56.73 -17.78 0.98
C GLY A 616 -55.64 -18.83 0.80
N ASP A 617 -54.81 -18.99 1.83
CA ASP A 617 -53.76 -19.98 1.90
C ASP A 617 -54.41 -21.38 1.80
N HIS A 618 -54.61 -21.82 0.55
CA HIS A 618 -55.08 -23.14 0.17
C HIS A 618 -54.02 -23.70 -0.75
N ARG A 619 -53.15 -24.52 -0.14
CA ARG A 619 -52.47 -25.62 -0.82
C ARG A 619 -53.47 -26.52 -1.52
#